data_AF-A0A6P0WQV5-F1
#
_entry.id   AF-A0A6P0WQV5-F1
#
_cell.length_a   1.000
_cell.length_b   1.000
_cell.length_c   1.000
_cell.angle_alpha   90.00
_cell.angle_beta   90.00
_cell.angle_gamma   90.00
#
_symmetry.space_group_name_H-M   'P 1'
#
loop_
_entity.id
_entity.type
_entity.pdbx_description
1 polymer ?
#
loop_
_entity_poly.entity_id
_entity_poly.type
_entity_poly.pdbx_seq_one_letter_code
_entity_poly.pdbx_strand_id
1 'polypeptide(L)'
;MNLNSFFVSSFPFLGHRQLFSLVTGCSVAVALSSCNSVTIDQYQATAETTFTWRVRYTIDENTYRNPRFEEFASNSLLNYNGEKPEDAVIGPDDQGLWWPTMPPKPSIDQVEQREKVQEIHHKPELLRTVKYHLTYQQDGQTVTLPTNYQVYRQVARAYPYGKKLQLTLGINNGSVEKAEPLD
;
A
#
# COMPACT_ATOMS: atom_id res chain seq x y z
N MET A 1 64.88 -38.95 25.57
CA MET A 1 64.86 -40.42 25.63
C MET A 1 64.03 -40.90 24.46
N ASN A 2 64.68 -41.10 23.31
CA ASN A 2 65.09 -42.41 22.76
C ASN A 2 63.88 -43.31 22.47
N LEU A 3 63.45 -43.42 21.20
CA LEU A 3 64.08 -44.10 20.04
C LEU A 3 63.51 -45.51 19.92
N ASN A 4 62.91 -45.81 18.77
CA ASN A 4 63.34 -46.87 17.85
C ASN A 4 62.35 -46.92 16.67
N SER A 5 62.71 -46.51 15.46
CA SER A 5 63.52 -47.25 14.44
C SER A 5 62.63 -48.20 13.62
N PHE A 6 62.69 -48.40 12.29
CA PHE A 6 63.67 -48.17 11.22
C PHE A 6 62.95 -48.36 9.85
N PHE A 7 63.45 -47.68 8.78
CA PHE A 7 63.66 -48.17 7.39
C PHE A 7 62.42 -48.49 6.49
N VAL A 8 62.36 -48.24 5.17
CA VAL A 8 63.30 -47.70 4.17
C VAL A 8 62.54 -47.32 2.87
N SER A 9 62.98 -46.25 2.20
CA SER A 9 63.04 -45.90 0.74
C SER A 9 62.06 -46.50 -0.30
N SER A 10 61.66 -45.87 -1.42
CA SER A 10 61.93 -44.57 -2.06
C SER A 10 61.16 -44.49 -3.40
N PHE A 11 60.45 -43.36 -3.64
CA PHE A 11 60.22 -42.57 -4.89
C PHE A 11 59.86 -43.23 -6.26
N PRO A 12 59.44 -42.49 -7.33
CA PRO A 12 59.02 -41.08 -7.45
C PRO A 12 57.68 -40.84 -8.20
N PHE A 13 57.10 -39.67 -7.94
CA PHE A 13 56.68 -38.62 -8.91
C PHE A 13 55.94 -38.94 -10.23
N LEU A 14 54.80 -38.25 -10.33
CA LEU A 14 54.30 -37.46 -11.47
C LEU A 14 53.46 -38.16 -12.56
N GLY A 15 52.18 -37.77 -12.60
CA GLY A 15 51.46 -37.60 -13.86
C GLY A 15 50.02 -38.11 -13.85
N HIS A 16 49.06 -37.23 -13.62
CA HIS A 16 48.01 -36.93 -14.60
C HIS A 16 47.03 -35.90 -14.01
N ARG A 17 46.93 -34.76 -14.71
CA ARG A 17 45.84 -33.79 -14.57
C ARG A 17 44.56 -34.50 -14.99
N GLN A 18 43.59 -34.67 -14.11
CA GLN A 18 42.19 -34.78 -14.53
C GLN A 18 41.29 -33.98 -13.58
N LEU A 19 40.66 -32.99 -14.19
CA LEU A 19 39.62 -32.12 -13.70
C LEU A 19 38.37 -32.93 -13.35
N PHE A 20 37.79 -32.73 -12.18
CA PHE A 20 36.34 -32.85 -11.97
C PHE A 20 35.93 -31.88 -10.86
N SER A 21 35.62 -30.64 -11.24
CA SER A 21 34.93 -29.69 -10.37
C SER A 21 33.44 -29.84 -10.64
N LEU A 22 32.76 -30.60 -9.78
CA LEU A 22 31.29 -30.73 -9.77
C LEU A 22 30.72 -29.54 -8.99
N VAL A 23 30.41 -28.45 -9.70
CA VAL A 23 29.58 -27.37 -9.16
C VAL A 23 28.13 -27.74 -9.41
N THR A 24 27.49 -28.34 -8.40
CA THR A 24 26.04 -28.55 -8.39
C THR A 24 25.36 -27.20 -8.21
N GLY A 25 24.89 -26.61 -9.30
CA GLY A 25 24.12 -25.37 -9.28
C GLY A 25 22.72 -25.61 -8.70
N CYS A 26 22.49 -25.16 -7.47
CA CYS A 26 21.14 -24.99 -6.93
C CYS A 26 20.44 -23.87 -7.73
N SER A 27 19.63 -24.26 -8.71
CA SER A 27 18.73 -23.33 -9.39
C SER A 27 17.56 -23.01 -8.47
N VAL A 28 17.61 -21.87 -7.79
CA VAL A 28 16.44 -21.33 -7.07
C VAL A 28 15.47 -20.83 -8.14
N ALA A 29 14.42 -21.60 -8.39
CA ALA A 29 13.31 -21.15 -9.23
C ALA A 29 12.56 -20.04 -8.48
N VAL A 30 12.82 -18.79 -8.86
CA VAL A 30 12.00 -17.66 -8.42
C VAL A 30 10.68 -17.76 -9.19
N ALA A 31 9.63 -18.24 -8.53
CA ALA A 31 8.28 -18.16 -9.07
C ALA A 31 7.90 -16.67 -9.14
N LEU A 32 7.96 -16.11 -10.34
CA LEU A 32 7.43 -14.78 -10.60
C LEU A 32 5.93 -14.83 -10.30
N SER A 33 5.48 -14.09 -9.29
CA SER A 33 4.06 -13.90 -9.01
C SER A 33 3.40 -13.29 -10.25
N SER A 34 2.67 -14.12 -10.99
CA SER A 34 1.93 -13.70 -12.18
C SER A 34 0.91 -12.62 -11.80
N CYS A 35 0.92 -11.48 -12.51
CA CYS A 35 -0.18 -10.52 -12.46
C CYS A 35 -1.37 -11.17 -13.18
N ASN A 36 -2.43 -11.50 -12.44
CA ASN A 36 -3.64 -12.04 -13.04
C ASN A 36 -4.46 -10.91 -13.68
N SER A 37 -5.20 -11.23 -14.73
CA SER A 37 -6.13 -10.29 -15.35
C SER A 37 -7.55 -10.84 -15.34
N VAL A 38 -8.52 -9.94 -15.17
CA VAL A 38 -9.95 -10.28 -15.11
C VAL A 38 -10.72 -9.26 -15.94
N THR A 39 -11.65 -9.72 -16.77
CA THR A 39 -12.56 -8.85 -17.52
C THR A 39 -13.89 -8.73 -16.77
N ILE A 40 -14.33 -7.50 -16.56
CA ILE A 40 -15.54 -7.18 -15.78
C ILE A 40 -16.46 -6.26 -16.59
N ASP A 41 -17.76 -6.39 -16.39
CA ASP A 41 -18.78 -5.53 -17.00
C ASP A 41 -19.80 -4.98 -15.99
N GLN A 42 -19.76 -5.44 -14.74
CA GLN A 42 -20.50 -4.90 -13.62
C GLN A 42 -19.53 -4.52 -12.50
N TYR A 43 -19.40 -3.21 -12.25
CA TYR A 43 -18.43 -2.69 -11.31
C TYR A 43 -18.82 -1.34 -10.73
N GLN A 44 -18.18 -1.01 -9.61
CA GLN A 44 -18.33 0.25 -8.89
C GLN A 44 -16.99 0.59 -8.24
N ALA A 45 -16.43 1.74 -8.59
CA ALA A 45 -15.29 2.30 -7.89
C ALA A 45 -15.75 3.27 -6.81
N THR A 46 -15.11 3.18 -5.66
CA THR A 46 -15.34 4.07 -4.52
C THR A 46 -14.08 4.80 -4.12
N ALA A 47 -14.23 6.04 -3.67
CA ALA A 47 -13.19 6.79 -3.01
C ALA A 47 -13.75 7.39 -1.71
N GLU A 48 -13.33 6.84 -0.58
CA GLU A 48 -13.66 7.39 0.74
C GLU A 48 -12.67 8.51 1.06
N THR A 49 -13.16 9.75 1.01
CA THR A 49 -12.38 10.94 1.37
C THR A 49 -12.62 11.27 2.83
N THR A 50 -11.55 11.54 3.58
CA THR A 50 -11.66 11.77 5.03
C THR A 50 -10.83 12.98 5.44
N PHE A 51 -11.47 13.88 6.18
CA PHE A 51 -10.81 14.94 6.93
C PHE A 51 -10.66 14.51 8.38
N THR A 52 -9.46 14.59 8.93
CA THR A 52 -9.20 14.30 10.35
C THR A 52 -8.35 15.40 10.95
N TRP A 53 -8.80 15.99 12.06
CA TRP A 53 -7.93 16.86 12.86
C TRP A 53 -6.91 16.02 13.61
N ARG A 54 -5.64 16.41 13.51
CA ARG A 54 -4.54 15.74 14.19
C ARG A 54 -3.67 16.76 14.91
N VAL A 55 -3.23 16.43 16.12
CA VAL A 55 -2.26 17.23 16.88
C VAL A 55 -1.00 16.42 17.10
N ARG A 56 0.14 17.08 16.89
CA ARG A 56 1.46 16.55 17.18
C ARG A 56 1.84 16.93 18.61
N TYR A 57 2.41 15.98 19.35
CA TYR A 57 2.98 16.16 20.69
C TYR A 57 4.45 15.75 20.67
N THR A 58 5.30 16.55 21.32
CA THR A 58 6.75 16.30 21.43
C THR A 58 7.23 16.56 22.85
N ILE A 59 8.30 15.92 23.29
CA ILE A 59 8.85 16.11 24.66
C ILE A 59 9.71 17.39 24.75
N ASP A 60 10.17 17.89 23.61
CA ASP A 60 10.81 19.19 23.50
C ASP A 60 10.53 19.79 22.09
N GLU A 61 10.82 21.07 21.90
CA GLU A 61 10.54 21.78 20.64
C GLU A 61 11.46 21.36 19.47
N ASN A 62 12.62 20.77 19.75
CA ASN A 62 13.68 20.46 18.77
C ASN A 62 13.76 18.96 18.42
N THR A 63 13.03 18.11 19.11
CA THR A 63 13.02 16.66 18.92
C THR A 63 12.04 16.33 17.81
N TYR A 64 12.59 16.25 16.61
CA TYR A 64 11.93 15.68 15.45
C TYR A 64 11.83 14.14 15.53
N ARG A 65 12.50 13.49 16.50
CA ARG A 65 12.51 12.04 16.62
C ARG A 65 11.25 11.56 17.35
N ASN A 66 10.41 10.85 16.62
CA ASN A 66 9.23 10.12 17.10
C ASN A 66 8.17 10.98 17.80
N PRO A 67 7.61 12.01 17.13
CA PRO A 67 6.45 12.71 17.66
C PRO A 67 5.26 11.76 17.85
N ARG A 68 4.47 11.99 18.90
CA ARG A 68 3.17 11.33 19.05
C ARG A 68 2.11 12.15 18.33
N PHE A 69 1.23 11.48 17.60
CA PHE A 69 0.10 12.14 16.97
C PHE A 69 -1.20 11.64 17.61
N GLU A 70 -2.11 12.57 17.91
CA GLU A 70 -3.47 12.25 18.33
C GLU A 70 -4.46 12.77 17.30
N GLU A 71 -5.44 11.94 16.97
CA GLU A 71 -6.54 12.27 16.08
C GLU A 71 -7.77 12.68 16.89
N PHE A 72 -8.46 13.71 16.42
CA PHE A 72 -9.65 14.29 17.06
C PHE A 72 -10.88 14.01 16.18
N ALA A 73 -11.69 15.03 15.92
CA ALA A 73 -12.87 14.88 15.08
C ALA A 73 -12.46 14.56 13.64
N SER A 74 -13.26 13.67 13.03
CA SER A 74 -13.10 13.22 11.65
C SER A 74 -14.46 13.14 10.97
N ASN A 75 -14.51 13.52 9.70
CA ASN A 75 -15.66 13.33 8.83
C ASN A 75 -15.19 12.64 7.54
N SER A 76 -16.00 11.72 7.01
CA SER A 76 -15.74 11.04 5.74
C SER A 76 -16.90 11.21 4.76
N LEU A 77 -16.60 11.12 3.45
CA LEU A 77 -17.57 11.12 2.37
C LEU A 77 -17.17 10.08 1.33
N LEU A 78 -18.13 9.22 0.98
CA LEU A 78 -17.94 8.18 -0.02
C LEU A 78 -18.32 8.70 -1.41
N ASN A 79 -17.35 8.69 -2.31
CA ASN A 79 -17.53 9.03 -3.72
C ASN A 79 -17.78 7.76 -4.51
N TYR A 80 -18.68 7.81 -5.49
CA TYR A 80 -19.05 6.67 -6.32
C TYR A 80 -18.85 6.99 -7.79
N ASN A 81 -18.02 6.22 -8.48
CA ASN A 81 -17.81 6.31 -9.94
C ASN A 81 -17.53 7.73 -10.47
N GLY A 82 -17.00 8.64 -9.65
CA GLY A 82 -16.78 10.05 -10.02
C GLY A 82 -18.06 10.90 -10.09
N GLU A 83 -19.21 10.38 -9.72
CA GLU A 83 -20.47 11.13 -9.60
C GLU A 83 -20.45 11.98 -8.33
N LYS A 84 -21.22 13.09 -8.34
CA LYS A 84 -21.33 13.99 -7.18
C LYS A 84 -22.20 13.33 -6.09
N PRO A 85 -21.66 13.09 -4.88
CA PRO A 85 -22.47 12.65 -3.75
C PRO A 85 -23.48 13.72 -3.31
N GLU A 86 -24.63 13.31 -2.77
CA GLU A 86 -25.67 14.24 -2.29
C GLU A 86 -25.15 15.12 -1.14
N ASP A 87 -24.41 14.53 -0.20
CA ASP A 87 -23.86 15.21 0.98
C ASP A 87 -22.53 15.95 0.70
N ALA A 88 -22.14 16.07 -0.58
CA ALA A 88 -20.90 16.74 -0.96
C ALA A 88 -20.97 18.25 -0.75
N VAL A 89 -20.20 18.75 0.21
CA VAL A 89 -20.12 20.19 0.53
C VAL A 89 -18.92 20.86 -0.13
N ILE A 90 -17.83 20.12 -0.35
CA ILE A 90 -16.58 20.65 -0.93
C ILE A 90 -16.22 19.83 -2.17
N GLY A 91 -15.95 20.48 -3.31
CA GLY A 91 -15.43 19.82 -4.51
C GLY A 91 -16.12 20.21 -5.83
N PRO A 92 -15.77 19.52 -6.93
CA PRO A 92 -14.72 18.50 -6.98
C PRO A 92 -13.32 19.16 -6.88
N ASP A 93 -12.34 18.46 -6.33
CA ASP A 93 -10.94 18.90 -6.34
C ASP A 93 -10.25 18.63 -7.70
N ASP A 94 -8.94 18.87 -7.78
CA ASP A 94 -8.12 18.63 -8.97
C ASP A 94 -8.03 17.14 -9.37
N GLN A 95 -8.33 16.23 -8.45
CA GLN A 95 -8.46 14.79 -8.69
C GLN A 95 -9.90 14.38 -9.03
N GLY A 96 -10.86 15.31 -9.05
CA GLY A 96 -12.26 15.02 -9.30
C GLY A 96 -12.98 14.41 -8.09
N LEU A 97 -12.44 14.58 -6.88
CA LEU A 97 -13.01 14.04 -5.65
C LEU A 97 -13.83 15.09 -4.90
N TRP A 98 -14.95 14.66 -4.36
CA TRP A 98 -15.78 15.43 -3.44
C TRP A 98 -15.39 15.09 -2.01
N TRP A 99 -15.41 16.11 -1.15
CA TRP A 99 -14.94 16.05 0.22
C TRP A 99 -16.08 16.32 1.21
N PRO A 100 -16.04 15.71 2.41
CA PRO A 100 -17.03 15.92 3.45
C PRO A 100 -16.98 17.35 3.99
N THR A 101 -17.96 17.71 4.81
CA THR A 101 -17.86 18.89 5.67
C THR A 101 -16.63 18.80 6.57
N MET A 102 -15.97 19.93 6.80
CA MET A 102 -14.83 19.98 7.72
C MET A 102 -15.29 19.63 9.15
N PRO A 103 -14.63 18.68 9.84
CA PRO A 103 -14.94 18.38 11.23
C PRO A 103 -14.61 19.59 12.13
N PRO A 104 -15.25 19.73 13.30
CA PRO A 104 -14.96 20.82 14.22
C PRO A 104 -13.50 20.75 14.67
N LYS A 105 -12.81 21.90 14.65
CA LYS A 105 -11.44 22.01 15.14
C LYS A 105 -11.42 21.72 16.65
N PRO A 106 -10.47 20.91 17.16
CA PRO A 106 -10.38 20.64 18.59
C PRO A 106 -10.12 21.93 19.37
N SER A 107 -10.75 22.05 20.54
CA SER A 107 -10.50 23.14 21.48
C SER A 107 -9.16 22.97 22.19
N ILE A 108 -8.65 24.05 22.79
CA ILE A 108 -7.41 23.98 23.60
C ILE A 108 -7.56 22.99 24.76
N ASP A 109 -8.69 23.02 25.47
CA ASP A 109 -8.96 22.11 26.59
C ASP A 109 -8.91 20.63 26.15
N GLN A 110 -9.46 20.30 24.97
CA GLN A 110 -9.42 18.94 24.43
C GLN A 110 -8.00 18.49 24.09
N VAL A 111 -7.16 19.42 23.64
CA VAL A 111 -5.75 19.17 23.32
C VAL A 111 -4.95 18.95 24.60
N GLU A 112 -5.05 19.87 25.55
CA GLU A 112 -4.35 19.80 26.84
C GLU A 112 -4.76 18.57 27.65
N GLN A 113 -6.02 18.14 27.58
CA GLN A 113 -6.50 16.91 28.24
C GLN A 113 -5.77 15.64 27.74
N ARG A 114 -5.28 15.65 26.49
CA ARG A 114 -4.58 14.50 25.88
C ARG A 114 -3.06 14.64 25.91
N GLU A 115 -2.54 15.75 26.44
CA GLU A 115 -1.12 15.99 26.65
C GLU A 115 -0.60 15.13 27.80
N LYS A 116 0.56 14.49 27.61
CA LYS A 116 1.23 13.74 28.66
C LYS A 116 2.28 14.60 29.36
N VAL A 117 2.73 14.13 30.52
CA VAL A 117 3.79 14.79 31.30
C VAL A 117 5.00 15.05 30.42
N GLN A 118 5.49 16.31 30.44
CA GLN A 118 6.62 16.81 29.65
C GLN A 118 6.39 16.90 28.13
N GLU A 119 5.18 16.63 27.64
CA GLU A 119 4.87 16.91 26.25
C GLU A 119 4.48 18.37 26.03
N ILE A 120 4.69 18.83 24.80
CA ILE A 120 4.26 20.13 24.30
C ILE A 120 3.40 19.82 23.08
N HIS A 121 2.15 20.30 23.10
CA HIS A 121 1.28 20.19 21.94
C HIS A 121 1.59 21.25 20.89
N HIS A 122 1.46 20.87 19.62
CA HIS A 122 1.59 21.76 18.48
C HIS A 122 0.21 22.20 17.97
N LYS A 123 0.19 23.11 17.00
CA LYS A 123 -1.06 23.56 16.38
C LYS A 123 -1.80 22.36 15.74
N PRO A 124 -3.13 22.27 15.87
CA PRO A 124 -3.91 21.28 15.13
C PRO A 124 -3.75 21.44 13.63
N GLU A 125 -3.52 20.32 12.95
CA GLU A 125 -3.39 20.21 11.50
C GLU A 125 -4.53 19.37 10.93
N LEU A 126 -5.02 19.72 9.75
CA LEU A 126 -6.07 18.97 9.06
C LEU A 126 -5.42 17.94 8.12
N LEU A 127 -5.52 16.66 8.47
CA LEU A 127 -5.09 15.56 7.63
C LEU A 127 -6.18 15.22 6.59
N ARG A 128 -5.75 15.08 5.33
CA ARG A 128 -6.58 14.62 4.20
C ARG A 128 -6.14 13.21 3.81
N THR A 129 -7.08 12.27 3.77
CA THR A 129 -6.81 10.91 3.29
C THR A 129 -7.87 10.46 2.29
N VAL A 130 -7.49 9.57 1.38
CA VAL A 130 -8.40 8.94 0.44
C VAL A 130 -8.14 7.44 0.40
N LYS A 131 -9.19 6.63 0.54
CA LYS A 131 -9.12 5.18 0.38
C LYS A 131 -9.92 4.77 -0.85
N TYR A 132 -9.26 4.10 -1.78
CA TYR A 132 -9.88 3.66 -3.02
C TYR A 132 -10.19 2.17 -2.98
N HIS A 133 -11.38 1.79 -3.43
CA HIS A 133 -11.75 0.40 -3.65
C HIS A 133 -12.46 0.22 -4.99
N LEU A 134 -12.30 -0.97 -5.57
CA LEU A 134 -13.09 -1.43 -6.70
C LEU A 134 -13.93 -2.63 -6.27
N THR A 135 -15.23 -2.54 -6.50
CA THR A 135 -16.18 -3.64 -6.32
C THR A 135 -16.61 -4.14 -7.70
N TYR A 136 -16.60 -5.44 -7.93
CA TYR A 136 -17.02 -6.05 -9.19
C TYR A 136 -17.57 -7.47 -8.99
N GLN A 137 -18.30 -7.98 -9.98
CA GLN A 137 -18.78 -9.37 -9.98
C GLN A 137 -17.78 -10.30 -10.69
N GLN A 138 -17.47 -11.43 -10.08
CA GLN A 138 -16.65 -12.50 -10.66
C GLN A 138 -17.22 -13.86 -10.24
N ASP A 139 -17.51 -14.73 -11.21
CA ASP A 139 -18.03 -16.09 -10.98
C ASP A 139 -19.27 -16.14 -10.05
N GLY A 140 -20.13 -15.13 -10.15
CA GLY A 140 -21.34 -14.99 -9.31
C GLY A 140 -21.08 -14.48 -7.89
N GLN A 141 -19.85 -14.09 -7.56
CA GLN A 141 -19.48 -13.50 -6.28
C GLN A 141 -19.12 -12.02 -6.43
N THR A 142 -19.52 -11.23 -5.43
CA THR A 142 -19.10 -9.83 -5.32
C THR A 142 -17.73 -9.75 -4.67
N VAL A 143 -16.77 -9.20 -5.40
CA VAL A 143 -15.39 -9.03 -4.96
C VAL A 143 -15.13 -7.54 -4.74
N THR A 144 -14.58 -7.19 -3.57
CA THR A 144 -14.15 -5.81 -3.25
C THR A 144 -12.66 -5.83 -2.95
N LEU A 145 -11.87 -5.07 -3.72
CA LEU A 145 -10.43 -4.99 -3.56
C LEU A 145 -9.97 -3.54 -3.37
N PRO A 146 -8.92 -3.31 -2.56
CA PRO A 146 -8.26 -2.01 -2.51
C PRO A 146 -7.62 -1.69 -3.86
N THR A 147 -7.54 -0.40 -4.17
CA THR A 147 -6.95 0.07 -5.43
C THR A 147 -6.30 1.44 -5.26
N ASN A 148 -5.98 2.11 -6.37
CA ASN A 148 -5.33 3.41 -6.43
C ASN A 148 -6.19 4.42 -7.20
N TYR A 149 -5.75 5.69 -7.15
CA TYR A 149 -6.43 6.80 -7.81
C TYR A 149 -6.58 6.59 -9.33
N GLN A 150 -5.57 6.01 -9.99
CA GLN A 150 -5.57 5.81 -11.43
C GLN A 150 -6.69 4.86 -11.86
N VAL A 151 -6.88 3.76 -11.14
CA VAL A 151 -7.99 2.82 -11.36
C VAL A 151 -9.33 3.49 -11.12
N TYR A 152 -9.49 4.21 -10.00
CA TYR A 152 -10.71 4.96 -9.71
C TYR A 152 -11.05 5.94 -10.84
N ARG A 153 -10.06 6.67 -11.35
CA ARG A 153 -10.27 7.65 -12.43
C ARG A 153 -10.63 6.99 -13.76
N GLN A 154 -10.05 5.83 -14.08
CA GLN A 154 -10.43 5.08 -15.29
C GLN A 154 -11.87 4.58 -15.21
N VAL A 155 -12.26 4.02 -14.06
CA VAL A 155 -13.64 3.60 -13.81
C VAL A 155 -14.60 4.78 -13.95
N ALA A 156 -14.31 5.91 -13.30
CA ALA A 156 -15.14 7.11 -13.39
C ALA A 156 -15.31 7.64 -14.83
N ARG A 157 -14.32 7.42 -15.70
CA ARG A 157 -14.41 7.80 -17.13
C ARG A 157 -15.18 6.78 -17.97
N ALA A 158 -15.06 5.50 -17.65
CA ALA A 158 -15.66 4.40 -18.40
C ALA A 158 -17.14 4.15 -18.02
N TYR A 159 -17.48 4.36 -16.75
CA TYR A 159 -18.77 4.03 -16.16
C TYR A 159 -19.98 4.67 -16.88
N PRO A 160 -19.97 5.98 -17.24
CA PRO A 160 -21.11 6.60 -17.94
C PRO A 160 -21.42 6.00 -19.32
N TYR A 161 -20.45 5.27 -19.91
CA TYR A 161 -20.59 4.64 -21.22
C TYR A 161 -20.83 3.12 -21.13
N GLY A 162 -20.89 2.55 -19.91
CA GLY A 162 -21.08 1.11 -19.72
C GLY A 162 -19.97 0.25 -20.32
N LYS A 163 -18.74 0.77 -20.45
CA LYS A 163 -17.61 0.03 -21.04
C LYS A 163 -17.19 -1.13 -20.13
N LYS A 164 -16.84 -2.28 -20.72
CA LYS A 164 -16.17 -3.35 -19.98
C LYS A 164 -14.75 -2.91 -19.60
N LEU A 165 -14.23 -3.43 -18.50
CA LEU A 165 -12.87 -3.16 -18.06
C LEU A 165 -12.06 -4.45 -18.00
N GLN A 166 -10.82 -4.40 -18.47
CA GLN A 166 -9.80 -5.38 -18.15
C GLN A 166 -9.01 -4.89 -16.94
N LEU A 167 -9.04 -5.68 -15.86
CA LEU A 167 -8.30 -5.42 -14.65
C LEU A 167 -6.96 -6.14 -14.67
N THR A 168 -5.93 -5.49 -14.13
CA THR A 168 -4.69 -6.15 -13.71
C THR A 168 -4.65 -6.20 -12.19
N LEU A 169 -4.59 -7.40 -11.64
CA LEU A 169 -4.56 -7.65 -10.21
C LEU A 169 -3.13 -7.63 -9.67
N GLY A 170 -2.99 -7.16 -8.42
CA GLY A 170 -1.73 -7.14 -7.70
C GLY A 170 -1.34 -8.49 -7.13
N ILE A 171 -0.30 -8.48 -6.29
CA ILE A 171 0.25 -9.69 -5.66
C ILE A 171 -0.86 -10.46 -4.93
N ASN A 172 -0.92 -11.76 -5.16
CA ASN A 172 -1.93 -12.67 -4.59
C ASN A 172 -3.39 -12.25 -4.88
N ASN A 173 -3.64 -11.48 -5.93
CA ASN A 173 -4.96 -10.92 -6.25
C ASN A 173 -5.54 -10.03 -5.13
N GLY A 174 -4.68 -9.44 -4.29
CA GLY A 174 -5.09 -8.67 -3.11
C GLY A 174 -5.45 -7.20 -3.40
N SER A 175 -5.23 -6.72 -4.62
CA SER A 175 -5.49 -5.34 -5.05
C SER A 175 -5.76 -5.28 -6.54
N VAL A 176 -6.32 -4.17 -7.00
CA VAL A 176 -6.40 -3.84 -8.43
C VAL A 176 -5.37 -2.76 -8.73
N GLU A 177 -4.41 -3.07 -9.59
CA GLU A 177 -3.29 -2.16 -9.92
C GLU A 177 -3.59 -1.31 -11.15
N LYS A 178 -4.35 -1.86 -12.10
CA LYS A 178 -4.70 -1.21 -13.37
C LYS A 178 -6.11 -1.59 -13.82
N ALA A 179 -6.79 -0.66 -14.48
CA ALA A 179 -8.05 -0.88 -15.17
C ALA A 179 -8.00 -0.23 -16.54
N GLU A 180 -8.32 -1.00 -17.57
CA GLU A 180 -8.28 -0.56 -18.97
C GLU A 180 -9.66 -0.78 -19.61
N PRO A 181 -10.26 0.27 -20.21
CA PRO A 181 -11.52 0.10 -20.93
C PRO A 181 -11.31 -0.75 -22.18
N LEU A 182 -12.21 -1.70 -22.38
CA LEU A 182 -12.35 -2.46 -23.62
C LEU A 182 -13.35 -1.72 -24.52
N ASP A 183 -13.04 -1.67 -25.82
CA ASP A 183 -13.88 -1.05 -26.85
C ASP A 183 -14.98 -1.99 -27.35
#